data_AF-A0A2V8P7H4-F1
#
_entry.id   AF-A0A2V8P7H4-F1
#
_cell.length_a   1.000
_cell.length_b   1.000
_cell.length_c   1.000
_cell.angle_alpha   90.00
_cell.angle_beta   90.00
_cell.angle_gamma   90.00
#
_symmetry.space_group_name_H-M   'P 1'
#
loop_
_entity.id
_entity.type
_entity.pdbx_description
1 polymer ?
#
loop_
_entity_poly.entity_id
_entity_poly.type
_entity_poly.pdbx_seq_one_letter_code
_entity_poly.pdbx_strand_id
1 'polypeptide(L)' 'MRAEYDFSAGTRGKHYKSRLNGYTIRIHQQDGTTKVTEIEREGCVVLEPDVQKYFPTSEAVNRALRTLIKLFPRPHA' A
#
# COMPACT_ATOMS: atom_id res chain seq x y z
N MET A 1 -12.23 -14.66 -24.15
CA MET A 1 -12.60 -14.21 -22.79
C MET A 1 -13.67 -15.17 -22.26
N ARG A 2 -13.61 -15.61 -21.00
CA ARG A 2 -14.72 -16.41 -20.42
C ARG A 2 -15.90 -15.48 -20.13
N ALA A 3 -17.12 -15.99 -20.29
CA ALA A 3 -18.34 -15.22 -20.04
C ALA A 3 -18.48 -14.83 -18.56
N GLU A 4 -18.09 -15.73 -17.65
CA GLU A 4 -18.19 -15.51 -16.20
C GLU A 4 -17.01 -16.16 -15.46
N TYR A 5 -16.69 -15.58 -14.30
CA TYR A 5 -15.71 -16.10 -13.35
C TYR A 5 -16.41 -16.42 -12.04
N ASP A 6 -16.25 -17.64 -11.55
CA ASP A 6 -16.71 -18.03 -10.22
C ASP A 6 -15.65 -17.65 -9.16
N PHE A 7 -16.03 -16.75 -8.26
CA PHE A 7 -15.21 -16.27 -7.15
C PHE A 7 -15.66 -16.82 -5.79
N SER A 8 -16.56 -17.81 -5.76
CA SER A 8 -17.10 -18.40 -4.52
C SER A 8 -16.02 -18.96 -3.58
N ALA A 9 -14.92 -19.48 -4.13
CA ALA A 9 -13.75 -19.95 -3.38
C ALA A 9 -12.70 -18.84 -3.08
N GLY A 10 -13.01 -17.58 -3.40
CA GLY A 10 -12.08 -16.46 -3.28
C GLY A 10 -11.88 -15.98 -1.84
N THR A 11 -10.63 -15.94 -1.38
CA THR A 11 -10.29 -15.29 -0.10
C THR A 11 -9.95 -13.82 -0.32
N ARG A 12 -10.80 -12.92 0.19
CA ARG A 12 -10.52 -11.47 0.16
C ARG A 12 -9.21 -11.18 0.91
N GLY A 13 -8.32 -10.42 0.27
CA GLY A 13 -7.08 -9.97 0.88
C GLY A 13 -5.90 -10.95 0.78
N LYS A 14 -6.02 -12.15 0.19
CA LYS A 14 -4.92 -13.15 0.13
C LYS A 14 -3.55 -12.58 -0.30
N HIS A 15 -3.54 -11.59 -1.19
CA HIS A 15 -2.33 -11.00 -1.76
C HIS A 15 -2.04 -9.55 -1.31
N TYR A 16 -2.74 -9.04 -0.30
CA TYR A 16 -2.60 -7.63 0.11
C TYR A 16 -1.19 -7.31 0.62
N LYS A 17 -0.61 -8.21 1.43
CA LYS A 17 0.71 -8.03 2.05
C LYS A 17 1.81 -7.92 0.99
N SER A 18 1.81 -8.80 -0.01
CA SER A 18 2.82 -8.81 -1.07
C SER A 18 2.80 -7.53 -1.91
N ARG A 19 1.63 -6.89 -2.07
CA ARG A 19 1.51 -5.62 -2.79
C ARG A 19 2.10 -4.43 -2.02
N LEU A 20 2.34 -4.57 -0.72
CA LEU A 20 3.01 -3.54 0.09
C LEU A 20 4.51 -3.44 -0.24
N ASN A 21 5.11 -4.48 -0.82
CA ASN A 21 6.54 -4.53 -1.15
C ASN A 21 6.89 -3.87 -2.50
N GLY A 22 5.93 -3.16 -3.11
CA GLY A 22 6.08 -2.61 -4.46
C GLY A 22 5.50 -3.53 -5.53
N TYR A 23 5.33 -2.99 -6.73
CA TYR A 23 4.76 -3.72 -7.86
C TYR A 23 5.03 -3.00 -9.19
N THR A 24 5.07 -3.78 -10.27
CA THR A 24 5.17 -3.26 -11.63
C THR A 24 3.79 -3.16 -12.27
N ILE A 25 3.43 -2.00 -12.79
CA ILE A 25 2.27 -1.81 -13.68
C ILE A 25 2.76 -1.94 -15.12
N ARG A 26 2.16 -2.84 -15.90
CA ARG A 26 2.38 -2.94 -17.34
C ARG A 26 1.08 -2.61 -18.06
N ILE A 27 1.09 -1.56 -18.87
CA ILE A 27 -0.07 -1.10 -19.65
C ILE A 27 0.22 -1.38 -21.12
N HIS A 28 -0.58 -2.26 -21.73
CA HIS A 28 -0.53 -2.53 -23.16
C HIS A 28 -1.42 -1.51 -23.89
N GLN A 29 -0.82 -0.74 -24.78
CA GLN A 29 -1.52 0.25 -25.60
C GLN A 29 -2.05 -0.40 -26.90
N GLN A 30 -3.05 0.22 -27.51
CA GLN A 30 -3.66 -0.27 -28.76
C GLN A 30 -2.69 -0.24 -29.95
N ASP A 31 -1.64 0.58 -29.86
CA ASP A 31 -0.55 0.67 -30.85
C ASP A 31 0.51 -0.43 -30.72
N GLY A 32 0.32 -1.37 -29.78
CA GLY A 32 1.24 -2.49 -29.53
C GLY A 32 2.39 -2.17 -28.59
N THR A 33 2.52 -0.94 -28.10
CA THR A 33 3.56 -0.58 -27.14
C THR A 33 3.17 -0.97 -25.71
N THR A 34 4.16 -1.17 -24.83
CA THR A 34 3.93 -1.46 -23.41
C THR A 34 4.59 -0.40 -22.55
N LYS A 35 3.78 0.33 -21.77
CA LYS A 35 4.28 1.25 -20.75
C LYS A 35 4.47 0.50 -19.45
N VAL A 36 5.71 0.41 -18.98
CA VAL A 36 6.08 -0.22 -17.71
C VAL A 36 6.32 0.89 -16.69
N THR A 37 5.70 0.79 -15.51
CA THR A 37 5.93 1.70 -14.39
C THR A 37 6.15 0.89 -13.13
N GLU A 38 7.31 1.08 -12.51
CA GLU A 38 7.66 0.47 -11.25
C GLU A 38 7.20 1.37 -10.10
N ILE A 39 6.46 0.79 -9.16
CA ILE A 39 6.04 1.47 -7.95
C ILE A 39 6.84 0.88 -6.79
N GLU A 40 7.87 1.61 -6.39
CA GLU A 40 8.61 1.33 -5.16
C GLU A 40 7.78 1.83 -3.97
N ARG A 41 7.70 1.00 -2.92
CA ARG A 41 7.00 1.34 -1.67
C ARG A 41 7.91 1.26 -0.46
N GLU A 42 9.22 1.33 -0.69
CA GLU A 42 10.18 1.37 0.40
C GLU A 42 9.91 2.60 1.29
N GLY A 43 9.81 2.38 2.60
CA GLY A 43 9.41 3.41 3.56
C GLY A 43 7.90 3.76 3.59
N CYS A 44 7.05 3.12 2.78
CA CYS A 44 5.60 3.32 2.87
C CYS A 44 4.98 2.47 3.99
N VAL A 45 4.30 3.13 4.93
CA VAL A 45 3.45 2.46 5.93
C VAL A 45 2.00 2.54 5.46
N VAL A 46 1.32 1.39 5.38
CA VAL A 46 -0.13 1.35 5.12
C VAL A 46 -0.86 1.28 6.44
N LEU A 47 -1.76 2.24 6.65
CA LEU A 47 -2.64 2.25 7.81
C LEU A 47 -3.81 1.30 7.60
N GLU A 48 -4.20 0.60 8.65
CA GLU A 48 -5.45 -0.16 8.68
C GLU A 48 -6.66 0.80 8.65
N PRO A 49 -7.83 0.36 8.14
CA PRO A 49 -8.99 1.24 7.93
C PRO A 49 -9.53 1.91 9.20
N ASP A 50 -9.38 1.27 10.36
CA ASP A 50 -9.74 1.81 11.66
C ASP A 50 -8.77 2.92 12.11
N VAL A 51 -7.47 2.75 11.87
CA VAL A 51 -6.43 3.75 12.17
C VAL A 51 -6.52 4.95 11.21
N GLN A 52 -6.80 4.70 9.92
CA GLN A 52 -6.94 5.75 8.91
C GLN A 52 -8.03 6.77 9.26
N LYS A 53 -9.09 6.37 9.97
CA LYS A 53 -10.16 7.27 10.44
C LYS A 53 -9.63 8.42 11.31
N TYR A 54 -8.56 8.17 12.05
CA TYR A 54 -7.94 9.17 12.92
C TYR A 54 -6.81 9.94 12.23
N PHE A 55 -6.22 9.36 11.18
CA PHE A 55 -5.07 9.91 10.47
C PHE A 55 -5.32 9.98 8.96
N PRO A 56 -6.03 11.02 8.49
CA PRO A 56 -6.37 11.15 7.08
C PRO A 56 -5.17 11.51 6.19
N THR A 57 -4.08 12.04 6.78
CA THR A 57 -2.89 12.48 6.04
C THR A 57 -1.60 11.95 6.66
N SER A 58 -0.56 11.81 5.85
CA SER A 58 0.79 11.44 6.31
C SER A 58 1.37 12.48 7.29
N GLU A 59 1.01 13.75 7.13
CA GLU A 59 1.40 14.80 8.07
C GLU A 59 0.82 14.58 9.47
N ALA A 60 -0.46 14.20 9.58
CA ALA A 60 -1.11 13.90 10.85
C ALA A 60 -0.45 12.71 11.56
N VAL A 61 -0.12 11.64 10.81
CA VAL A 61 0.63 10.48 11.31
C VAL A 61 2.00 10.92 11.84
N ASN A 62 2.77 11.61 11.01
CA ASN A 62 4.14 12.01 11.36
C ASN A 62 4.18 12.95 12.56
N ARG A 63 3.21 13.85 12.70
CA ARG A 63 3.08 14.70 13.89
C ARG A 63 2.87 13.85 15.15
N ALA A 64 1.95 12.89 15.12
CA ALA A 64 1.70 12.00 16.26
C ALA A 64 2.93 11.17 16.62
N LEU A 65 3.58 10.54 15.64
CA LEU A 65 4.80 9.75 15.86
C LEU A 65 5.95 10.60 16.42
N ARG A 66 6.15 11.82 15.92
CA ARG A 66 7.16 12.75 16.46
C ARG A 66 6.85 13.16 17.90
N THR A 67 5.59 13.37 18.26
CA THR A 67 5.19 13.62 19.65
C THR A 67 5.55 12.42 20.53
N LEU A 68 5.27 11.19 20.06
CA LEU A 68 5.65 9.98 20.79
C LEU A 68 7.16 9.84 20.95
N ILE A 69 7.95 10.14 19.91
CA ILE A 69 9.43 10.15 19.99
C ILE A 69 9.92 11.16 21.02
N LYS A 70 9.29 12.34 21.12
CA LYS A 70 9.62 13.36 22.13
C LYS A 70 9.30 12.91 23.55
N LEU A 71 8.16 12.23 23.75
CA LEU A 71 7.72 11.76 25.06
C LEU A 71 8.49 10.52 25.51
N PHE A 72 8.87 9.66 24.56
CA PHE A 72 9.57 8.39 24.80
C PHE A 72 10.75 8.25 23.84
N PRO A 73 11.85 8.98 24.06
CA PRO A 73 13.02 8.88 23.22
C PRO A 73 13.63 7.48 23.36
N ARG A 74 13.45 6.66 22.32
CA ARG A 74 14.13 5.38 22.15
C ARG A 74 14.85 5.39 20.80
N PRO A 75 16.03 6.00 20.71
CA PRO A 75 16.88 5.77 19.56
C PRO A 75 17.25 4.29 19.55
N HIS A 76 17.06 3.64 18.39
CA HIS A 76 17.73 2.37 18.15
C HIS A 76 19.24 2.68 18.07
N ALA A 77 20.01 2.10 18.99
CA ALA A 77 21.48 2.07 18.91
C ALA A 77 21.92 1.10 17.80
#